data_AF-A0A7S0WI24-F1
#
_entry.id   AF-A0A7S0WI24-F1
#
_cell.length_a   1.000
_cell.length_b   1.000
_cell.length_c   1.000
_cell.angle_alpha   90.00
_cell.angle_beta   90.00
_cell.angle_gamma   90.00
#
_symmetry.space_group_name_H-M   'P 1'
#
loop_
_entity.id
_entity.type
_entity.pdbx_description
1 polymer ?
#
loop_
_entity_poly.entity_id
_entity_poly.type
_entity_poly.pdbx_seq_one_letter_code
_entity_poly.pdbx_strand_id
1 'polypeptide(L)'
;KFLTYAPPAGLASSDAEKASEADQLKAAVCDNINLYIEKNEEEFAPYLQTFVQDVWTLLMATDLATNRDHLVTSGVKFLTTVASSVHHKLFESPDTLRQVCENIILPNLQFRDDDEELFSDNHVEYIRRDLEGSDA
;
A
#
# COMPACT_ATOMS: atom_id res chain seq x y z
N LYS A 1 13.39 6.58 -7.81
CA LYS A 1 13.75 7.89 -7.16
C LYS A 1 12.56 8.81 -6.83
N PHE A 2 11.40 8.71 -7.49
CA PHE A 2 10.20 9.47 -7.08
C PHE A 2 9.48 8.83 -5.88
N LEU A 3 9.45 7.50 -5.81
CA LEU A 3 8.82 6.77 -4.70
C LEU A 3 9.58 6.94 -3.37
N THR A 4 10.89 7.17 -3.43
CA THR A 4 11.75 7.43 -2.26
C THR A 4 11.89 8.91 -1.91
N TYR A 5 11.20 9.80 -2.62
CA TYR A 5 11.21 11.23 -2.30
C TYR A 5 10.44 11.49 -1.01
N ALA A 6 11.14 12.05 -0.02
CA ALA A 6 10.55 12.58 1.20
C ALA A 6 10.22 14.07 0.96
N PRO A 7 8.95 14.47 0.87
CA PRO A 7 8.60 15.87 0.71
C PRO A 7 9.06 16.67 1.95
N PRO A 8 9.59 17.89 1.78
CA PRO A 8 9.86 18.79 2.91
C PRO A 8 8.57 19.06 3.69
N ALA A 9 8.67 19.27 5.00
CA ALA A 9 7.52 19.38 5.91
C ALA A 9 6.44 20.40 5.50
N GLY A 10 6.79 21.42 4.70
CA GLY A 10 5.84 22.41 4.16
C GLY A 10 4.93 21.90 3.03
N LEU A 11 5.16 20.69 2.51
CA LEU A 11 4.32 20.01 1.50
C LEU A 11 3.56 18.81 2.10
N ALA A 12 3.69 18.56 3.40
CA ALA A 12 2.86 17.59 4.09
C ALA A 12 1.41 18.09 4.12
N SER A 13 0.45 17.16 4.07
CA SER A 13 -0.95 17.55 4.25
C SER A 13 -1.11 18.18 5.63
N SER A 14 -1.72 19.37 5.67
CA SER A 14 -2.16 20.01 6.92
C SER A 14 -3.47 19.41 7.46
N ASP A 15 -4.07 18.50 6.69
CA ASP A 15 -5.36 17.86 6.95
C ASP A 15 -5.12 16.36 7.19
N ALA A 16 -5.44 15.91 8.40
CA ALA A 16 -5.23 14.52 8.82
C ALA A 16 -6.07 13.53 7.99
N GLU A 17 -7.15 13.99 7.34
CA GLU A 17 -8.02 13.15 6.51
C GLU A 17 -7.59 13.14 5.03
N LYS A 18 -6.70 14.03 4.60
CA LYS A 18 -6.27 14.11 3.18
C LYS A 18 -4.84 13.68 2.99
N ALA A 19 -4.63 12.81 1.99
CA ALA A 19 -3.31 12.46 1.50
C ALA A 19 -2.57 13.72 1.03
N SER A 20 -1.28 13.82 1.33
CA SER A 20 -0.44 14.88 0.75
C SER A 20 -0.37 14.74 -0.78
N GLU A 21 -0.13 15.84 -1.50
CA GLU A 21 0.06 15.78 -2.97
C GLU A 21 1.20 14.81 -3.35
N ALA A 22 2.22 14.71 -2.50
CA ALA A 22 3.31 13.76 -2.68
C ALA A 22 2.85 12.30 -2.52
N ASP A 23 1.97 12.01 -1.56
CA ASP A 23 1.43 10.67 -1.35
C ASP A 23 0.46 10.28 -2.49
N GLN A 24 -0.36 11.23 -2.96
CA GLN A 24 -1.21 11.03 -4.14
C GLN A 24 -0.38 10.74 -5.40
N LEU A 25 0.70 11.49 -5.61
CA LEU A 25 1.60 11.24 -6.73
C LEU A 25 2.26 9.85 -6.63
N LYS A 26 2.70 9.44 -5.45
CA LYS A 26 3.27 8.11 -5.23
C LYS A 26 2.24 7.01 -5.51
N ALA A 27 0.99 7.19 -5.09
CA ALA A 27 -0.09 6.24 -5.36
C ALA A 27 -0.36 6.12 -6.86
N ALA A 28 -0.46 7.26 -7.57
CA ALA A 28 -0.61 7.30 -9.02
C ALA A 28 0.58 6.62 -9.74
N VAL A 29 1.80 6.76 -9.22
CA VAL A 29 2.96 6.02 -9.76
C VAL A 29 2.79 4.52 -9.55
N CYS A 30 2.39 4.06 -8.36
CA CYS A 30 2.09 2.66 -8.06
C CYS A 30 1.01 2.07 -8.98
N ASP A 31 -0.07 2.82 -9.25
CA ASP A 31 -1.13 2.38 -10.15
C ASP A 31 -0.63 2.25 -11.60
N ASN A 32 0.15 3.22 -12.07
CA ASN A 32 0.71 3.19 -13.41
C ASN A 32 1.67 2.02 -13.61
N ILE A 33 2.59 1.79 -12.67
CA ILE A 33 3.52 0.64 -12.78
C ILE A 33 2.76 -0.69 -12.72
N ASN A 34 1.66 -0.77 -11.96
CA ASN A 34 0.81 -1.95 -11.93
C ASN A 34 0.11 -2.17 -13.28
N LEU A 35 -0.34 -1.11 -13.96
CA LEU A 35 -0.87 -1.21 -15.32
C LEU A 35 0.20 -1.67 -16.33
N TYR A 36 1.45 -1.19 -16.20
CA TYR A 36 2.54 -1.59 -17.09
C TYR A 36 2.89 -3.07 -16.97
N ILE A 37 2.95 -3.62 -15.77
CA ILE A 37 3.19 -5.06 -15.60
C ILE A 37 2.03 -5.89 -16.12
N GLU A 38 0.77 -5.43 -15.98
CA GLU A 38 -0.41 -6.16 -16.47
C GLU A 38 -0.55 -6.12 -18.00
N LYS A 39 -0.11 -5.04 -18.66
CA LYS A 39 -0.33 -4.82 -20.10
C LYS A 39 0.92 -5.03 -20.97
N ASN A 40 2.10 -4.72 -20.45
CA ASN A 40 3.35 -4.65 -21.21
C ASN A 40 4.52 -5.26 -20.40
N GLU A 41 4.32 -6.45 -19.84
CA GLU A 41 5.30 -7.12 -18.95
C GLU A 41 6.69 -7.23 -19.56
N GLU A 42 6.80 -7.63 -20.84
CA GLU A 42 8.09 -7.84 -21.52
C GLU A 42 8.95 -6.57 -21.58
N GLU A 43 8.31 -5.42 -21.84
CA GLU A 43 8.98 -4.12 -21.88
C GLU A 43 9.34 -3.61 -20.49
N PHE A 44 8.56 -3.99 -19.48
CA PHE A 44 8.73 -3.54 -18.10
C PHE A 44 9.73 -4.39 -17.30
N ALA A 45 9.94 -5.65 -17.67
CA ALA A 45 10.80 -6.60 -16.98
C ALA A 45 12.21 -6.07 -16.62
N PRO A 46 12.93 -5.31 -17.47
CA PRO A 46 14.24 -4.76 -17.13
C PRO A 46 14.23 -3.77 -15.95
N TYR A 47 13.11 -3.10 -15.71
CA TYR A 47 12.96 -2.09 -14.66
C TYR A 47 12.35 -2.65 -13.38
N LEU A 48 11.72 -3.82 -13.46
CA LEU A 48 10.88 -4.41 -12.43
C LEU A 48 11.59 -4.52 -11.07
N GLN A 49 12.82 -5.04 -11.05
CA GLN A 49 13.58 -5.22 -9.80
C GLN A 49 13.79 -3.90 -9.05
N THR A 50 14.01 -2.80 -9.79
CA THR A 50 14.17 -1.48 -9.18
C THR A 50 12.86 -0.97 -8.58
N PHE A 51 11.74 -1.17 -9.30
CA PHE A 51 10.42 -0.76 -8.82
C PHE A 51 9.94 -1.58 -7.62
N VAL A 52 10.20 -2.89 -7.59
CA VAL A 52 9.92 -3.72 -6.41
C VAL A 52 10.65 -3.17 -5.20
N GLN A 53 11.95 -2.86 -5.31
CA GLN A 53 12.72 -2.29 -4.20
C GLN A 53 12.25 -0.89 -3.77
N ASP A 54 11.89 -0.03 -4.73
CA ASP A 54 11.40 1.33 -4.45
C ASP A 54 10.02 1.29 -3.74
N VAL A 55 9.07 0.46 -4.23
CA VAL A 55 7.75 0.28 -3.59
C VAL A 55 7.90 -0.38 -2.23
N TRP A 56 8.82 -1.33 -2.10
CA TRP A 56 9.14 -1.96 -0.82
C TRP A 56 9.59 -0.95 0.24
N THR A 57 10.56 -0.12 -0.13
CA THR A 57 11.10 0.93 0.75
C THR A 57 10.01 1.94 1.12
N LEU A 58 9.12 2.23 0.18
CA LEU A 58 7.98 3.11 0.42
C LEU A 58 7.00 2.54 1.43
N LEU A 59 6.58 1.27 1.29
CA LEU A 59 5.64 0.65 2.21
C LEU A 59 6.22 0.53 3.63
N MET A 60 7.52 0.22 3.76
CA MET A 60 8.18 0.20 5.07
C MET A 60 8.30 1.59 5.73
N ALA A 61 8.28 2.67 4.96
CA ALA A 61 8.38 4.04 5.46
C ALA A 61 7.01 4.72 5.64
N THR A 62 5.93 4.08 5.21
CA THR A 62 4.56 4.61 5.29
C THR A 62 3.94 4.18 6.61
N ASP A 63 3.31 5.11 7.33
CA ASP A 63 2.58 4.82 8.56
C ASP A 63 1.14 4.35 8.26
N LEU A 64 0.41 3.96 9.30
CA LEU A 64 -0.96 3.42 9.22
C LEU A 64 -2.05 4.52 9.13
N ALA A 65 -1.70 5.75 8.77
CA ALA A 65 -2.69 6.82 8.69
C ALA A 65 -3.73 6.52 7.59
N THR A 66 -5.01 6.66 7.91
CA THR A 66 -6.15 6.37 7.00
C THR A 66 -6.08 7.18 5.70
N ASN A 67 -5.56 8.40 5.76
CA ASN A 67 -5.34 9.24 4.58
C ASN A 67 -4.27 8.71 3.61
N ARG A 68 -3.53 7.65 3.97
CA ARG A 68 -2.55 6.96 3.10
C ARG A 68 -3.00 5.58 2.68
N ASP A 69 -4.24 5.16 2.99
CA ASP A 69 -4.74 3.82 2.66
C ASP A 69 -4.64 3.54 1.16
N HIS A 70 -5.04 4.48 0.29
CA HIS A 70 -4.92 4.31 -1.17
C HIS A 70 -3.47 4.03 -1.61
N LEU A 71 -2.48 4.73 -1.04
CA LEU A 71 -1.08 4.51 -1.34
C LEU A 71 -0.62 3.10 -0.95
N VAL A 72 -1.00 2.66 0.25
CA VAL A 72 -0.70 1.31 0.76
C VAL A 72 -1.38 0.25 -0.10
N THR A 73 -2.67 0.40 -0.41
CA THR A 73 -3.43 -0.51 -1.27
C THR A 73 -2.81 -0.64 -2.65
N SER A 74 -2.47 0.47 -3.31
CA SER A 74 -1.84 0.44 -4.64
C SER A 74 -0.46 -0.20 -4.60
N GLY A 75 0.35 0.07 -3.56
CA GLY A 75 1.65 -0.58 -3.37
C GLY A 75 1.55 -2.09 -3.14
N VAL A 76 0.65 -2.52 -2.25
CA VAL A 76 0.40 -3.94 -1.97
C VAL A 76 -0.16 -4.66 -3.20
N LYS A 77 -1.05 -4.01 -3.95
CA LYS A 77 -1.57 -4.53 -5.22
C LYS A 77 -0.43 -4.78 -6.20
N PHE A 78 0.47 -3.82 -6.38
CA PHE A 78 1.65 -4.00 -7.23
C PHE A 78 2.49 -5.20 -6.80
N LEU A 79 2.86 -5.30 -5.51
CA LEU A 79 3.64 -6.45 -5.01
C LEU A 79 2.91 -7.78 -5.23
N THR A 80 1.59 -7.81 -5.05
CA THR A 80 0.74 -8.98 -5.32
C THR A 80 0.76 -9.38 -6.78
N THR A 81 0.68 -8.42 -7.71
CA THR A 81 0.77 -8.65 -9.15
C THR A 81 2.12 -9.25 -9.52
N VAL A 82 3.22 -8.70 -9.02
CA VAL A 82 4.57 -9.25 -9.27
C VAL A 82 4.73 -10.65 -8.69
N ALA A 83 4.25 -10.88 -7.47
CA ALA A 83 4.31 -12.19 -6.81
C ALA A 83 3.49 -13.26 -7.53
N SER A 84 2.43 -12.87 -8.24
CA SER A 84 1.57 -13.76 -9.02
C SER A 84 2.07 -13.99 -10.46
N SER A 85 3.07 -13.23 -10.92
CA SER A 85 3.60 -13.32 -12.29
C SER A 85 4.78 -14.29 -12.42
N VAL A 86 5.35 -14.40 -13.61
CA VAL A 86 6.59 -15.16 -13.86
C VAL A 86 7.78 -14.64 -13.03
N HIS A 87 7.66 -13.44 -12.46
CA HIS A 87 8.65 -12.78 -11.63
C HIS A 87 8.55 -13.10 -10.12
N HIS A 88 7.71 -14.07 -9.72
CA HIS A 88 7.57 -14.53 -8.32
C HIS A 88 8.89 -14.83 -7.60
N LYS A 89 9.97 -15.16 -8.33
CA LYS A 89 11.32 -15.36 -7.77
C LYS A 89 11.86 -14.15 -7.02
N LEU A 90 11.38 -12.94 -7.32
CA LEU A 90 11.70 -11.73 -6.54
C LEU A 90 11.22 -11.81 -5.08
N PHE A 91 10.29 -12.72 -4.78
CA PHE A 91 9.73 -12.99 -3.44
C PHE A 91 10.14 -14.36 -2.89
N GLU A 92 11.07 -15.07 -3.52
CA GLU A 92 11.49 -16.43 -3.10
C GLU A 92 12.26 -16.42 -1.77
N SER A 93 12.86 -15.29 -1.40
CA SER A 93 13.56 -15.13 -0.12
C SER A 93 12.59 -15.23 1.06
N PRO A 94 12.81 -16.15 2.02
CA PRO A 94 12.02 -16.25 3.24
C PRO A 94 12.02 -14.96 4.05
N ASP A 95 13.11 -14.19 4.02
CA ASP A 95 13.23 -12.92 4.73
C ASP A 95 12.35 -11.83 4.10
N THR A 96 12.14 -11.86 2.78
CA THR A 96 11.22 -10.95 2.09
C THR A 96 9.79 -11.22 2.55
N LEU A 97 9.34 -12.48 2.53
CA LEU A 97 7.99 -12.84 2.96
C LEU A 97 7.76 -12.51 4.44
N ARG A 98 8.76 -12.76 5.31
CA ARG A 98 8.67 -12.38 6.73
C ARG A 98 8.43 -10.88 6.89
N GLN A 99 9.20 -10.06 6.19
CA GLN A 99 9.04 -8.60 6.25
C GLN A 99 7.70 -8.11 5.67
N VAL A 100 7.14 -8.77 4.63
CA VAL A 100 5.77 -8.46 4.16
C VAL A 100 4.78 -8.67 5.31
N CYS A 101 4.86 -9.83 5.94
CA CYS A 101 3.96 -10.17 7.03
C CYS A 101 4.09 -9.19 8.19
N GLU A 102 5.31 -8.92 8.65
CA GLU A 102 5.57 -8.14 9.86
C GLU A 102 5.34 -6.64 9.68
N ASN A 103 5.73 -6.06 8.54
CA ASN A 103 5.73 -4.60 8.35
C ASN A 103 4.52 -4.09 7.58
N ILE A 104 3.82 -4.95 6.85
CA ILE A 104 2.70 -4.54 5.99
C ILE A 104 1.42 -5.23 6.43
N ILE A 105 1.39 -6.56 6.50
CA ILE A 105 0.14 -7.29 6.78
C ILE A 105 -0.29 -7.13 8.24
N LEU A 106 0.59 -7.41 9.21
CA LEU A 106 0.25 -7.36 10.63
C LEU A 106 -0.17 -5.95 11.08
N PRO A 107 0.50 -4.85 10.68
CA PRO A 107 0.08 -3.51 11.06
C PRO A 107 -1.30 -3.14 10.49
N ASN A 108 -1.63 -3.59 9.27
CA ASN A 108 -2.93 -3.33 8.64
C ASN A 108 -4.07 -4.26 9.12
N LEU A 109 -3.75 -5.32 9.88
CA LEU A 109 -4.74 -6.21 10.50
C LEU A 109 -5.13 -5.77 11.92
N GLN A 110 -4.47 -4.77 12.48
CA GLN A 110 -4.77 -4.31 13.83
C GLN A 110 -6.11 -3.58 13.85
N PHE A 111 -6.87 -3.86 14.91
CA PHE A 111 -8.08 -3.13 15.23
C PHE A 111 -7.72 -1.67 15.49
N ARG A 112 -8.28 -0.74 14.71
CA ARG A 112 -7.96 0.68 14.83
C ARG A 112 -8.81 1.32 15.93
N ASP A 113 -8.33 2.41 16.51
CA ASP A 113 -9.07 3.17 17.51
C ASP A 113 -10.44 3.63 16.97
N ASP A 114 -10.50 4.00 15.68
CA ASP A 114 -11.75 4.35 14.97
C ASP A 114 -12.74 3.18 14.92
N ASP A 115 -12.25 1.93 14.79
CA ASP A 115 -13.08 0.73 14.79
C ASP A 115 -13.63 0.45 16.21
N GLU A 116 -12.84 0.73 17.25
CA GLU A 116 -13.25 0.60 18.65
C GLU A 116 -14.30 1.65 19.04
N GLU A 117 -14.11 2.89 18.61
CA GLU A 117 -15.08 3.97 18.79
C GLU A 117 -16.39 3.61 18.07
N LEU A 118 -16.31 3.15 16.81
CA LEU A 118 -17.50 2.74 16.05
C LEU A 118 -18.22 1.56 16.70
N PHE A 119 -17.49 0.56 17.19
CA PHE A 119 -18.08 -0.56 17.92
C PHE A 119 -18.79 -0.11 19.20
N SER A 120 -18.20 0.84 19.93
CA SER A 120 -18.74 1.36 21.19
C SER A 120 -19.96 2.26 20.99
N ASP A 121 -19.89 3.19 20.03
CA ASP A 121 -20.90 4.21 19.80
C ASP A 121 -22.04 3.72 18.90
N ASN A 122 -21.75 2.83 17.95
CA ASN A 122 -22.71 2.32 16.99
C ASN A 122 -22.40 0.89 16.51
N HIS A 123 -22.44 -0.07 17.44
CA HIS A 123 -22.24 -1.50 17.17
C HIS A 123 -23.07 -2.07 15.99
N VAL A 124 -24.23 -1.50 15.67
CA VAL A 124 -25.05 -1.94 14.52
C VAL A 124 -24.39 -1.59 13.19
N GLU A 125 -23.82 -0.39 13.08
CA GLU A 125 -23.08 0.02 11.87
C GLU A 125 -21.77 -0.76 11.73
N TYR A 126 -21.06 -1.00 12.84
CA TYR A 126 -19.90 -1.89 12.88
C TYR A 126 -20.24 -3.29 12.34
N ILE A 127 -21.28 -3.95 12.87
CA ILE A 127 -21.71 -5.28 12.42
C ILE A 127 -22.11 -5.25 10.93
N ARG A 128 -22.75 -4.16 10.49
CA ARG A 128 -23.14 -3.99 9.09
C ARG A 128 -21.91 -3.87 8.18
N ARG A 129 -20.91 -3.06 8.55
CA ARG A 129 -19.64 -2.93 7.82
C ARG A 129 -18.88 -4.25 7.75
N ASP A 130 -18.82 -4.98 8.85
CA ASP A 130 -18.16 -6.29 8.93
C ASP A 130 -18.86 -7.33 8.03
N LEU A 131 -20.20 -7.39 8.07
CA LEU A 131 -21.00 -8.28 7.22
C LEU A 131 -21.00 -7.88 5.74
N GLU A 132 -20.93 -6.58 5.43
CA GLU A 132 -20.86 -6.05 4.06
C GLU A 132 -19.42 -6.07 3.49
N GLY A 133 -18.41 -6.51 4.27
CA GLY A 133 -17.00 -6.36 3.95
C GLY A 133 -16.48 -7.08 2.70
N SER A 134 -16.06 -6.28 1.69
CA SER A 134 -14.87 -6.40 0.81
C SER A 134 -15.09 -5.84 -0.62
N ASP A 135 -16.30 -5.42 -0.98
CA ASP A 135 -16.66 -4.98 -2.36
C ASP A 135 -17.13 -3.51 -2.47
N ALA A 136 -16.92 -2.70 -1.42
CA ALA A 136 -17.25 -1.27 -1.41
C ALA A 136 -16.03 -0.39 -1.73
#